data_AF-A0A356KCD7-F1
#
_entry.id   AF-A0A356KCD7-F1
#
_cell.length_a   1.000
_cell.length_b   1.000
_cell.length_c   1.000
_cell.angle_alpha   90.00
_cell.angle_beta   90.00
_cell.angle_gamma   90.00
#
_symmetry.space_group_name_H-M   'P 1'
#
loop_
_entity.id
_entity.type
_entity.pdbx_description
1 polymer ?
#
loop_
_entity_poly.entity_id
_entity_poly.type
_entity_poly.pdbx_seq_one_letter_code
_entity_poly.pdbx_strand_id
1 'polypeptide(L)'
;MFPAYQALLAERPRYRQTRRMKRLSEEQLDAVEAEVRERGPVAVADLGDHGRVDPIMWSTWKGTGKAATLAAEVLVLRCRLVVCGRRGGRDKIVDVPERALSAGAPEPDPVRRLLSDRVAAMGLLPTASGPWWGGLEEARPDAIARGLAEGWLELVGLEGSRRRWLAPA
;
A
#
# COMPACT_ATOMS: atom_id res chain seq x y z
N MET A 1 -3.34 -4.13 -10.74
CA MET A 1 -2.56 -3.39 -9.73
C MET A 1 -2.76 -3.89 -8.29
N PHE A 2 -3.99 -3.98 -7.74
CA PHE A 2 -4.18 -4.37 -6.32
C PHE A 2 -3.64 -5.78 -5.96
N PRO A 3 -3.90 -6.86 -6.76
CA PRO A 3 -3.33 -8.18 -6.45
C PRO A 3 -1.79 -8.20 -6.43
N ALA A 4 -1.15 -7.42 -7.31
CA ALA A 4 0.30 -7.29 -7.33
C ALA A 4 0.86 -6.60 -6.08
N TYR A 5 0.16 -5.57 -5.56
CA TYR A 5 0.52 -4.96 -4.28
C TYR A 5 0.29 -5.88 -3.10
N GLN A 6 -0.81 -6.63 -3.10
CA GLN A 6 -1.10 -7.61 -2.05
C GLN A 6 0.00 -8.67 -1.99
N ALA A 7 0.42 -9.22 -3.14
CA ALA A 7 1.53 -10.16 -3.23
C ALA A 7 2.85 -9.56 -2.75
N LEU A 8 3.19 -8.34 -3.19
CA LEU A 8 4.41 -7.63 -2.74
C LEU A 8 4.42 -7.40 -1.21
N LEU A 9 3.27 -7.04 -0.62
CA LEU A 9 3.18 -6.77 0.81
C LEU A 9 3.11 -8.03 1.66
N ALA A 10 2.62 -9.16 1.11
CA ALA A 10 2.70 -10.45 1.78
C ALA A 10 4.17 -10.85 2.03
N GLU A 11 5.07 -10.57 1.09
CA GLU A 11 6.51 -10.77 1.24
C GLU A 11 7.17 -9.72 2.15
N ARG A 12 6.52 -8.56 2.34
CA ARG A 12 7.08 -7.39 3.04
C ARG A 12 6.09 -6.76 4.03
N PRO A 13 5.61 -7.52 5.03
CA PRO A 13 4.51 -7.08 5.89
C PRO A 13 4.83 -5.82 6.72
N ARG A 14 6.11 -5.50 6.89
CA ARG A 14 6.60 -4.34 7.67
C ARG A 14 6.90 -3.10 6.83
N TYR A 15 6.69 -3.15 5.52
CA TYR A 15 6.91 -2.00 4.64
C TYR A 15 6.01 -0.81 5.05
N ARG A 16 6.60 0.40 5.10
CA ARG A 16 5.95 1.65 5.55
C ARG A 16 5.35 1.63 6.96
N GLN A 17 5.66 0.66 7.82
CA GLN A 17 5.21 0.69 9.20
C GLN A 17 5.96 1.74 10.01
N THR A 18 5.25 2.81 10.35
CA THR A 18 5.75 3.83 11.27
C THR A 18 5.90 3.25 12.68
N ARG A 19 6.69 3.90 13.55
CA ARG A 19 6.80 3.53 14.97
C ARG A 19 5.43 3.42 15.66
N ARG A 20 4.46 4.23 15.22
CA ARG A 20 3.07 4.20 15.70
C ARG A 20 2.41 2.84 15.41
N MET A 21 2.61 2.33 14.21
CA MET A 21 1.95 1.13 13.69
C MET A 21 2.51 -0.16 14.30
N LYS A 22 3.77 -0.14 14.75
CA LYS A 22 4.41 -1.28 15.43
C LYS A 22 3.88 -1.55 16.85
N ARG A 23 2.95 -0.73 17.35
CA ARG A 23 2.37 -0.85 18.70
C ARG A 23 1.13 -1.75 18.76
N LEU A 24 0.57 -2.12 17.61
CA LEU A 24 -0.55 -3.05 17.55
C LEU A 24 -0.03 -4.48 17.50
N SER A 25 -0.63 -5.37 18.29
CA SER A 25 -0.41 -6.81 18.12
C SER A 25 -1.10 -7.31 16.84
N GLU A 26 -0.63 -8.43 16.28
CA GLU A 26 -1.33 -9.06 15.16
C GLU A 26 -2.75 -9.49 15.57
N GLU A 27 -2.95 -9.94 16.81
CA GLU A 27 -4.29 -10.25 17.35
C GLU A 27 -5.25 -9.06 17.27
N GLN A 28 -4.78 -7.84 17.57
CA GLN A 28 -5.61 -6.63 17.43
C GLN A 28 -5.94 -6.32 15.97
N LEU A 29 -5.00 -6.57 15.05
CA LEU A 29 -5.23 -6.39 13.61
C LEU A 29 -6.24 -7.43 13.10
N ASP A 30 -6.11 -8.67 13.54
CA ASP A 30 -6.97 -9.79 13.15
C ASP A 30 -8.40 -9.60 13.69
N ALA A 31 -8.55 -9.13 14.94
CA ALA A 31 -9.85 -8.83 15.53
C ALA A 31 -10.60 -7.72 14.77
N VAL A 32 -9.89 -6.67 14.36
CA VAL A 32 -10.48 -5.58 13.56
C VAL A 32 -10.83 -6.06 12.15
N GLU A 33 -9.97 -6.84 11.49
CA GLU A 33 -10.31 -7.41 10.18
C GLU A 33 -11.53 -8.35 10.27
N ALA A 34 -11.59 -9.20 11.30
CA ALA A 34 -12.72 -10.10 11.52
C ALA A 34 -14.03 -9.34 11.70
N GLU A 35 -14.03 -8.27 12.49
CA GLU A 35 -15.21 -7.40 12.65
C GLU A 35 -15.66 -6.82 11.29
N VAL A 36 -14.74 -6.28 10.48
CA VAL A 36 -15.07 -5.73 9.16
C VAL A 36 -15.59 -6.84 8.23
N ARG A 37 -14.99 -8.03 8.28
CA ARG A 37 -15.42 -9.19 7.48
C ARG A 37 -16.86 -9.58 7.82
N GLU A 38 -17.21 -9.61 9.10
CA GLU A 38 -18.55 -9.94 9.59
C GLU A 38 -19.58 -8.85 9.23
N ARG A 39 -19.26 -7.58 9.51
CA ARG A 39 -20.20 -6.45 9.37
C ARG A 39 -20.32 -5.93 7.93
N GLY A 40 -19.35 -6.22 7.08
CA GLY A 40 -19.25 -5.64 5.74
C GLY A 40 -18.70 -4.21 5.76
N PRO A 41 -19.05 -3.39 4.75
CA PRO A 41 -18.62 -1.99 4.70
C PRO A 41 -18.98 -1.23 5.97
N VAL A 42 -17.97 -0.81 6.72
CA VAL A 42 -18.14 -0.15 8.03
C VAL A 42 -17.35 1.15 8.10
N ALA A 43 -17.94 2.19 8.67
CA ALA A 43 -17.21 3.42 8.94
C ALA A 43 -16.17 3.16 10.06
N VAL A 44 -14.94 3.62 9.86
CA VAL A 44 -13.85 3.42 10.85
C VAL A 44 -14.21 3.96 12.24
N ALA A 45 -15.04 5.01 12.29
CA ALA A 45 -15.54 5.57 13.55
C ALA A 45 -16.41 4.57 14.35
N ASP A 46 -17.11 3.67 13.65
CA ASP A 46 -18.10 2.74 14.22
C ASP A 46 -17.52 1.36 14.55
N LEU A 47 -16.22 1.15 14.33
CA LEU A 47 -15.52 -0.07 14.75
C LEU A 47 -15.61 -0.23 16.27
N GLY A 48 -15.65 -1.48 16.73
CA GLY A 48 -15.64 -1.83 18.14
C GLY A 48 -14.43 -1.29 18.90
N ASP A 49 -14.50 -1.36 20.22
CA ASP A 49 -13.35 -1.07 21.07
C ASP A 49 -12.41 -2.30 21.07
N HIS A 50 -11.37 -2.25 20.25
CA HIS A 50 -10.31 -3.27 20.16
C HIS A 50 -9.12 -2.94 21.07
N GLY A 51 -9.41 -2.24 22.16
CA GLY A 51 -8.44 -1.75 23.12
C GLY A 51 -7.84 -0.39 22.73
N ARG A 52 -6.82 -0.01 23.49
CA ARG A 52 -6.16 1.29 23.39
C ARG A 52 -4.70 1.14 22.99
N VAL A 53 -4.22 2.14 22.27
CA VAL A 53 -2.79 2.31 21.98
C VAL A 53 -2.33 3.62 22.58
N ASP A 54 -1.11 3.66 23.11
CA ASP A 54 -0.54 4.89 23.64
C ASP A 54 -0.51 5.96 22.53
N PRO A 55 -1.21 7.09 22.70
CA PRO A 55 -1.20 8.16 21.72
C PRO A 55 0.21 8.71 21.54
N ILE A 56 0.62 8.96 20.29
CA ILE A 56 1.83 9.74 20.06
C ILE A 56 1.47 11.21 20.16
N MET A 57 2.01 11.87 21.17
CA MET A 57 2.06 13.33 21.24
C MET A 57 3.24 13.77 20.37
N TRP A 58 2.97 14.12 19.11
CA TRP A 58 3.91 14.86 18.29
C TRP A 58 3.36 16.29 18.18
N SER A 59 4.21 17.29 18.45
CA SER A 59 3.94 18.74 18.39
C SER A 59 2.46 19.11 18.27
N THR A 60 1.79 19.31 19.41
CA THR A 60 0.41 19.84 19.55
C THR A 60 -0.72 19.12 18.80
N TRP A 61 -0.47 18.02 18.07
CA TRP A 61 -1.51 17.25 17.37
C TRP A 61 -1.94 16.02 18.18
N LYS A 62 -3.23 15.94 18.54
CA LYS A 62 -3.79 14.77 19.25
C LYS A 62 -3.79 13.55 18.32
N GLY A 63 -2.91 12.59 18.57
CA GLY A 63 -3.03 11.25 18.01
C GLY A 63 -4.30 10.56 18.55
N THR A 64 -4.96 9.74 17.72
CA THR A 64 -6.05 8.88 18.23
C THR A 64 -5.47 7.73 19.05
N GLY A 65 -6.03 7.51 20.24
CA GLY A 65 -5.73 6.39 21.14
C GLY A 65 -6.61 5.15 20.92
N LYS A 66 -7.58 5.21 19.99
CA LYS A 66 -8.44 4.07 19.65
C LYS A 66 -7.64 3.09 18.77
N ALA A 67 -7.37 1.89 19.29
CA ALA A 67 -6.60 0.88 18.56
C ALA A 67 -7.23 0.54 17.21
N ALA A 68 -8.57 0.47 17.15
CA ALA A 68 -9.32 0.18 15.93
C ALA A 68 -9.05 1.17 14.78
N THR A 69 -8.92 2.47 15.07
CA THR A 69 -8.64 3.47 14.03
C THR A 69 -7.23 3.30 13.47
N LEU A 70 -6.24 3.06 14.34
CA LEU A 70 -4.87 2.80 13.91
C LEU A 70 -4.77 1.46 13.17
N ALA A 71 -5.50 0.44 13.64
CA ALA A 71 -5.55 -0.88 13.02
C ALA A 71 -6.12 -0.80 11.60
N ALA A 72 -7.22 -0.05 11.40
CA ALA A 72 -7.76 0.18 10.06
C ALA A 72 -6.73 0.84 9.12
N GLU A 73 -5.93 1.79 9.61
CA GLU A 73 -4.84 2.39 8.82
C GLU A 73 -3.74 1.37 8.47
N VAL A 74 -3.34 0.54 9.43
CA VAL A 74 -2.33 -0.52 9.23
C VAL A 74 -2.83 -1.57 8.24
N LEU A 75 -4.06 -2.04 8.40
CA LEU A 75 -4.66 -3.05 7.53
C LEU A 75 -4.81 -2.54 6.09
N VAL A 76 -5.18 -1.27 5.89
CA VAL A 76 -5.19 -0.65 4.56
C VAL A 76 -3.78 -0.60 3.96
N LEU A 77 -2.76 -0.23 4.75
CA LEU A 77 -1.37 -0.22 4.27
C LEU A 77 -0.84 -1.63 3.96
N ARG A 78 -1.38 -2.67 4.61
CA ARG A 78 -1.05 -4.08 4.36
C ARG A 78 -1.94 -4.73 3.28
N CYS A 79 -2.80 -3.96 2.60
CA CYS A 79 -3.78 -4.47 1.63
C CYS A 79 -4.73 -5.55 2.20
N ARG A 80 -4.93 -5.58 3.53
CA ARG A 80 -5.90 -6.45 4.22
C ARG A 80 -7.29 -5.83 4.31
N LEU A 81 -7.38 -4.50 4.21
CA LEU A 81 -8.63 -3.75 4.05
C LEU A 81 -8.50 -2.75 2.90
N VAL A 82 -9.63 -2.29 2.38
CA VAL A 82 -9.70 -1.22 1.38
C VAL A 82 -10.67 -0.13 1.82
N VAL A 83 -10.39 1.13 1.48
CA VAL A 83 -11.34 2.22 1.65
C VAL A 83 -12.30 2.19 0.46
N CYS A 84 -13.54 1.76 0.69
CA CYS A 84 -14.57 1.62 -0.34
C CYS A 84 -15.56 2.79 -0.40
N GLY A 85 -15.45 3.75 0.52
CA GLY A 85 -16.32 4.93 0.51
C GLY A 85 -16.02 5.92 1.62
N ARG A 86 -16.87 6.94 1.72
CA ARG A 86 -16.85 7.91 2.82
C ARG A 86 -18.25 8.23 3.30
N ARG A 87 -18.48 8.16 4.62
CA ARG A 87 -19.71 8.62 5.26
C ARG A 87 -19.60 10.12 5.54
N GLY A 88 -20.61 10.88 5.10
CA GLY A 88 -20.65 12.35 5.29
C GLY A 88 -19.44 13.08 4.71
N GLY A 89 -18.77 12.49 3.70
CA GLY A 89 -17.57 13.04 3.07
C GLY A 89 -16.28 12.99 3.91
N ARG A 90 -16.33 12.55 5.17
CA ARG A 90 -15.18 12.61 6.10
C ARG A 90 -14.75 11.25 6.60
N ASP A 91 -15.67 10.44 7.11
CA ASP A 91 -15.36 9.15 7.74
C ASP A 91 -15.09 8.10 6.68
N LYS A 92 -13.90 7.47 6.70
CA LYS A 92 -13.57 6.37 5.79
C LYS A 92 -14.50 5.19 6.07
N ILE A 93 -15.11 4.65 5.01
CA ILE A 93 -15.78 3.34 5.04
C ILE A 93 -14.77 2.32 4.52
N VAL A 94 -14.55 1.26 5.27
CA VAL A 94 -13.62 0.19 4.94
C VAL A 94 -14.36 -1.14 4.80
N ASP A 95 -13.84 -2.01 3.93
CA ASP A 95 -14.29 -3.40 3.77
C ASP A 95 -13.09 -4.27 3.38
N VAL A 96 -13.29 -5.59 3.37
CA VAL A 96 -12.29 -6.56 2.90
C VAL A 96 -12.16 -6.51 1.37
N PRO A 97 -10.96 -6.71 0.81
CA PRO A 97 -10.72 -6.61 -0.63
C PRO A 97 -11.60 -7.54 -1.47
N GLU A 98 -11.83 -8.77 -1.01
CA GLU A 98 -12.61 -9.79 -1.73
C GLU A 98 -14.08 -9.44 -1.93
N ARG A 99 -14.62 -8.51 -1.12
CA ARG A 99 -16.00 -8.01 -1.25
C ARG A 99 -16.06 -6.66 -1.98
N ALA A 100 -15.14 -5.76 -1.66
CA ALA A 100 -15.15 -4.40 -2.21
C ALA A 100 -14.51 -4.28 -3.60
N LEU A 101 -13.62 -5.21 -3.95
CA LEU A 101 -12.97 -5.26 -5.25
C LEU A 101 -13.37 -6.57 -5.96
N SER A 102 -13.44 -6.53 -7.28
CA SER A 102 -13.50 -7.76 -8.07
C SER A 102 -12.25 -8.61 -7.79
N ALA A 103 -12.43 -9.90 -7.49
CA ALA A 103 -11.32 -10.83 -7.35
C ALA A 103 -10.48 -10.85 -8.63
N GLY A 104 -9.27 -10.30 -8.55
CA GLY A 104 -8.27 -10.43 -9.61
C GLY A 104 -7.46 -11.71 -9.40
N ALA A 105 -7.00 -12.31 -10.50
CA ALA A 105 -6.03 -13.40 -10.40
C ALA A 105 -4.76 -12.92 -9.66
N PRO A 106 -4.13 -13.79 -8.84
CA PRO A 106 -2.84 -13.47 -8.24
C PRO A 106 -1.82 -13.13 -9.34
N GLU A 107 -0.98 -12.13 -9.07
CA GLU A 107 0.04 -11.68 -10.02
C GLU A 107 1.33 -12.47 -9.81
N PRO A 108 1.77 -13.30 -10.78
CA PRO A 108 2.95 -14.16 -10.63
C PRO A 108 4.28 -13.37 -10.55
N ASP A 109 4.36 -12.20 -11.19
CA ASP A 109 5.53 -11.31 -11.08
C ASP A 109 5.06 -9.91 -10.62
N PRO A 110 4.77 -9.75 -9.31
CA PRO A 110 4.21 -8.50 -8.80
C PRO A 110 5.15 -7.33 -9.01
N VAL A 111 6.46 -7.55 -8.95
CA VAL A 111 7.46 -6.50 -9.13
C VAL A 111 7.49 -6.02 -10.57
N ARG A 112 7.54 -6.92 -11.55
CA ARG A 112 7.46 -6.56 -12.98
C ARG A 112 6.16 -5.83 -13.27
N ARG A 113 5.01 -6.39 -12.87
CA ARG A 113 3.70 -5.76 -13.08
C ARG A 113 3.65 -4.35 -12.53
N LEU A 114 4.07 -4.17 -11.28
CA LEU A 114 4.05 -2.89 -10.59
C LEU A 114 5.01 -1.87 -11.19
N LEU A 115 6.14 -2.30 -11.73
CA LEU A 115 7.09 -1.43 -12.43
C LEU A 115 6.56 -1.05 -13.82
N SER A 116 6.07 -2.00 -14.60
CA SER A 116 5.48 -1.77 -15.92
C SER A 116 4.27 -0.84 -15.86
N ASP A 117 3.31 -1.10 -14.95
CA ASP A 117 2.14 -0.23 -14.75
C ASP A 117 2.55 1.21 -14.45
N ARG A 118 3.64 1.42 -13.69
CA ARG A 118 4.15 2.75 -13.36
C ARG A 118 4.83 3.44 -14.53
N VAL A 119 5.70 2.72 -15.23
CA VAL A 119 6.41 3.24 -16.40
C VAL A 119 5.38 3.64 -17.47
N ALA A 120 4.38 2.80 -17.72
CA ALA A 120 3.27 3.11 -18.61
C ALA A 120 2.46 4.34 -18.16
N ALA A 121 2.11 4.44 -16.87
CA ALA A 121 1.35 5.57 -16.35
C ALA A 121 2.11 6.90 -16.38
N MET A 122 3.43 6.87 -16.19
CA MET A 122 4.27 8.06 -16.16
C MET A 122 4.79 8.47 -17.54
N GLY A 123 4.80 7.55 -18.51
CA GLY A 123 5.47 7.69 -19.81
C GLY A 123 6.99 7.62 -19.70
N LEU A 124 7.57 8.41 -18.79
CA LEU A 124 8.99 8.44 -18.47
C LEU A 124 9.20 8.44 -16.96
N LEU A 125 9.81 7.38 -16.44
CA LEU A 125 10.03 7.22 -15.00
C LEU A 125 11.51 7.37 -14.64
N PRO A 126 11.92 8.27 -13.72
CA PRO A 126 13.31 8.35 -13.28
C PRO A 126 13.76 7.03 -12.65
N THR A 127 15.01 6.61 -12.87
CA THR A 127 15.54 5.35 -12.31
C THR A 127 15.78 5.37 -10.80
N ALA A 128 15.74 6.54 -10.16
CA ALA A 128 16.10 6.73 -8.75
C ALA A 128 14.98 7.34 -7.88
N SER A 129 13.87 7.80 -8.46
CA SER A 129 12.85 8.53 -7.70
C SER A 129 11.47 8.49 -8.34
N GLY A 130 10.45 8.73 -7.51
CA GLY A 130 9.06 8.88 -7.92
C GLY A 130 8.10 8.61 -6.76
N PRO A 131 6.84 9.04 -6.88
CA PRO A 131 5.83 8.69 -5.90
C PRO A 131 5.67 7.15 -5.87
N TRP A 132 5.52 6.58 -4.67
CA TRP A 132 5.28 5.14 -4.45
C TRP A 132 6.47 4.20 -4.69
N TRP A 133 7.70 4.72 -4.68
CA TRP A 133 8.95 3.97 -4.86
C TRP A 133 9.38 3.11 -3.67
N GLY A 134 8.92 3.42 -2.47
CA GLY A 134 9.37 2.71 -1.27
C GLY A 134 9.06 1.21 -1.30
N GLY A 135 7.93 0.79 -1.89
CA GLY A 135 7.49 -0.61 -1.81
C GLY A 135 8.37 -1.53 -2.63
N LEU A 136 8.95 -0.97 -3.68
CA LEU A 136 9.85 -1.65 -4.59
C LEU A 136 11.32 -1.39 -4.23
N GLU A 137 11.63 -0.56 -3.23
CA GLU A 137 12.99 -0.03 -3.00
C GLU A 137 14.09 -1.10 -3.05
N GLU A 138 13.89 -2.20 -2.34
CA GLU A 138 14.83 -3.32 -2.29
C GLU A 138 14.85 -4.16 -3.58
N ALA A 139 13.69 -4.39 -4.23
CA ALA A 139 13.60 -5.27 -5.42
C ALA A 139 13.89 -4.54 -6.74
N ARG A 140 13.89 -3.21 -6.70
CA ARG A 140 13.86 -2.36 -7.88
C ARG A 140 15.15 -2.37 -8.70
N PRO A 141 16.36 -2.31 -8.11
CA PRO A 141 17.58 -2.34 -8.91
C PRO A 141 17.63 -3.59 -9.81
N ASP A 142 17.35 -4.75 -9.23
CA ASP A 142 17.35 -6.03 -9.93
C ASP A 142 16.23 -6.12 -10.97
N ALA A 143 15.03 -5.64 -10.62
CA ALA A 143 13.90 -5.62 -11.55
C ALA A 143 14.14 -4.71 -12.77
N ILE A 144 14.79 -3.56 -12.57
CA ILE A 144 15.17 -2.67 -13.68
C ILE A 144 16.22 -3.37 -14.56
N ALA A 145 17.27 -3.95 -13.95
CA ALA A 145 18.31 -4.65 -14.70
C ALA A 145 17.74 -5.80 -15.53
N ARG A 146 16.85 -6.60 -14.93
CA ARG A 146 16.11 -7.66 -15.61
C ARG A 146 15.25 -7.12 -16.74
N GLY A 147 14.52 -6.03 -16.52
CA GLY A 147 13.64 -5.46 -17.54
C GLY A 147 14.34 -4.88 -18.75
N LEU A 148 15.53 -4.29 -18.54
CA LEU A 148 16.38 -3.85 -19.64
C LEU A 148 16.97 -5.05 -20.41
N ALA A 149 17.38 -6.11 -19.71
CA ALA A 149 17.94 -7.31 -20.34
C ALA A 149 16.88 -8.12 -21.12
N GLU A 150 15.67 -8.20 -20.60
CA GLU A 150 14.53 -8.91 -21.22
C GLU A 150 13.77 -8.04 -22.23
N GLY A 151 14.08 -6.75 -22.34
CA GLY A 151 13.52 -5.84 -23.34
C GLY A 151 12.07 -5.40 -23.10
N TRP A 152 11.57 -5.43 -21.87
CA TRP A 152 10.25 -4.84 -21.52
C TRP A 152 10.36 -3.47 -20.86
N LEU A 153 11.59 -2.95 -20.71
CA LEU A 153 11.90 -1.57 -20.39
C LEU A 153 12.96 -1.07 -21.37
N GLU A 154 12.90 0.22 -21.65
CA GLU A 154 13.99 0.94 -22.32
C GLU A 154 14.60 1.99 -21.40
N LEU A 155 15.90 2.21 -21.55
CA LEU A 155 16.62 3.26 -20.85
C LEU A 155 16.86 4.43 -21.81
N VAL A 156 16.21 5.56 -21.55
CA VAL A 156 16.27 6.74 -22.41
C VAL A 156 16.93 7.93 -21.70
N GLY A 157 17.64 8.73 -22.48
CA GLY A 157 18.14 10.05 -22.10
C GLY A 157 17.19 11.13 -22.57
N LEU A 158 17.05 12.20 -21.79
CA LEU A 158 16.35 13.41 -22.22
C LEU A 158 17.36 14.51 -22.47
N GLU A 159 17.18 15.24 -23.55
CA GLU A 159 18.02 16.40 -23.88
C GLU A 159 18.02 17.40 -22.72
N GLY A 160 19.20 17.92 -22.38
CA GLY A 160 19.38 18.83 -21.23
C GLY A 160 19.30 18.17 -19.86
N SER A 161 19.00 16.86 -19.76
CA SER A 161 18.95 16.13 -18.49
C SER A 161 20.14 15.22 -18.30
N ARG A 162 20.76 15.25 -17.12
CA ARG A 162 21.79 14.27 -16.72
C ARG A 162 21.19 12.96 -16.17
N ARG A 163 19.85 12.89 -16.05
CA ARG A 163 19.15 11.73 -15.49
C ARG A 163 18.83 10.72 -16.58
N ARG A 164 18.76 9.45 -16.18
CA ARG A 164 18.27 8.36 -17.02
C ARG A 164 16.84 8.03 -16.65
N TRP A 165 16.04 7.72 -17.66
CA TRP A 165 14.61 7.50 -17.55
C TRP A 165 14.26 6.12 -18.11
N LEU A 166 13.28 5.48 -17.49
CA LEU A 166 12.68 4.24 -17.97
C LEU A 166 11.48 4.61 -18.84
N ALA A 167 11.41 4.04 -20.03
CA ALA A 167 10.26 4.08 -20.92
C ALA A 167 9.71 2.67 -21.14
N PRO A 168 8.42 2.53 -21.51
CA PRO A 168 7.91 1.27 -22.04
C PRO A 168 8.67 0.92 -23.32
N ALA A 169 9.01 -0.36 -23.49
CA ALA A 169 9.47 -0.91 -24.76
C ALA A 169 8.28 -1.28 -25.66
#